data_AF-A0A377JFF7-F1
#
_entry.id   AF-A0A377JFF7-F1
#
_cell.length_a   1.000
_cell.length_b   1.000
_cell.length_c   1.000
_cell.angle_alpha   90.00
_cell.angle_beta   90.00
_cell.angle_gamma   90.00
#
_symmetry.space_group_name_H-M   'P 1'
#
loop_
_entity.id
_entity.type
_entity.pdbx_description
1 polymer ?
#
loop_
_entity_poly.entity_id
_entity_poly.type
_entity_poly.pdbx_seq_one_letter_code
_entity_poly.pdbx_strand_id
1 'polypeptide(L)' 'MAQLGNSNNFYRLRIGIGHPGHRDLVSGFVLNKPAPAEREALDKALDEATDCIELLFKEGMVKATNRLNSFKI' A
#
# COMPACT_ATOMS: atom_id res chain seq x y z
N MET A 1 -9.66 8.48 -23.27
CA MET A 1 -8.39 7.72 -23.26
C MET A 1 -7.74 7.93 -21.90
N ALA A 2 -7.16 6.89 -21.29
CA ALA A 2 -6.41 7.08 -20.05
C ALA A 2 -5.14 7.90 -20.30
N GLN A 3 -4.69 8.67 -19.31
CA GLN A 3 -3.63 9.69 -19.46
C GLN A 3 -2.26 9.12 -19.91
N LEU A 4 -1.97 7.85 -19.60
CA LEU A 4 -0.72 7.17 -19.97
C LEU A 4 -0.86 6.28 -21.23
N GLY A 5 -1.83 6.57 -22.10
CA GLY A 5 -2.01 5.82 -23.35
C GLY A 5 -2.33 4.34 -23.13
N ASN A 6 -3.07 4.01 -22.07
CA ASN A 6 -3.37 2.64 -21.63
C ASN A 6 -2.13 1.78 -21.28
N SER A 7 -0.96 2.40 -21.02
CA SER A 7 0.22 1.69 -20.54
C SER A 7 0.11 1.36 -19.04
N ASN A 8 0.48 0.13 -18.67
CA ASN A 8 0.55 -0.34 -17.29
C ASN A 8 1.99 -0.35 -16.72
N ASN A 9 2.95 0.19 -17.47
CA ASN A 9 4.38 0.14 -17.16
C ASN A 9 4.80 1.24 -16.18
N PHE A 10 4.26 1.19 -14.97
CA PHE A 10 4.63 2.08 -13.87
C PHE A 10 4.64 1.31 -12.55
N TYR A 11 5.53 1.72 -11.65
CA TYR A 11 5.62 1.13 -10.33
C TYR A 11 4.44 1.56 -9.45
N ARG A 12 4.02 0.66 -8.56
CA ARG A 12 2.92 0.90 -7.62
C ARG A 12 3.32 0.39 -6.25
N LEU A 13 3.11 1.23 -5.24
CA LEU A 13 3.08 0.83 -3.85
C LEU A 13 1.62 0.49 -3.50
N ARG A 14 1.37 -0.68 -2.89
CA ARG A 14 0.03 -1.10 -2.47
C ARG A 14 -0.05 -1.06 -0.95
N ILE A 15 -0.96 -0.24 -0.43
CA ILE A 15 -1.21 -0.14 1.00
C ILE A 15 -2.54 -0.84 1.30
N GLY A 16 -2.47 -1.88 2.13
CA GLY A 16 -3.65 -2.66 2.50
C GLY A 16 -4.48 -1.93 3.55
N ILE A 17 -5.76 -1.69 3.24
CA ILE A 17 -6.73 -1.09 4.18
C ILE A 17 -7.81 -2.09 4.63
N GLY A 18 -7.67 -3.37 4.27
CA GLY A 18 -8.68 -4.40 4.53
C GLY A 18 -9.80 -4.48 3.46
N HIS A 19 -10.82 -5.29 3.73
CA HIS A 19 -11.98 -5.48 2.84
C HIS A 19 -13.26 -5.73 3.66
N PRO A 20 -14.38 -5.06 3.35
CA PRO A 20 -15.61 -5.15 4.14
C PRO A 20 -16.42 -6.45 3.92
N GLY A 21 -15.81 -7.49 3.35
CA GLY A 21 -16.45 -8.79 3.04
C GLY A 21 -17.38 -8.79 1.82
N HIS A 22 -18.12 -7.71 1.58
CA HIS A 22 -19.05 -7.59 0.44
C HIS A 22 -18.66 -6.45 -0.51
N ARG A 23 -18.76 -6.72 -1.82
CA ARG A 23 -18.36 -5.78 -2.89
C ARG A 23 -19.17 -4.48 -2.87
N ASP A 24 -20.45 -4.55 -2.52
CA ASP A 24 -21.35 -3.38 -2.50
C ASP A 24 -21.02 -2.39 -1.38
N LEU A 25 -20.32 -2.84 -0.33
CA LEU A 25 -19.91 -2.01 0.80
C LEU A 25 -18.55 -1.32 0.58
N VAL A 26 -17.82 -1.67 -0.49
CA VAL A 26 -16.44 -1.20 -0.71
C VAL A 26 -16.38 0.32 -0.87
N SER A 27 -17.31 0.92 -1.60
CA SER A 27 -17.33 2.38 -1.83
C SER A 27 -17.50 3.15 -0.52
N GLY A 28 -18.41 2.71 0.36
CA GLY A 28 -18.56 3.30 1.69
C GLY A 28 -17.35 3.04 2.58
N PHE A 29 -16.79 1.83 2.53
CA PHE A 29 -15.63 1.45 3.33
C PHE A 29 -14.41 2.37 3.06
N VAL A 30 -14.09 2.63 1.79
CA VAL A 30 -12.92 3.46 1.43
C VAL A 30 -13.09 4.96 1.68
N LEU A 31 -14.33 5.43 1.83
CA LEU A 31 -14.64 6.84 2.09
C LEU A 31 -14.80 7.15 3.58
N ASN A 32 -14.97 6.12 4.42
CA ASN A 32 -15.14 6.27 5.85
C ASN A 32 -13.81 6.25 6.60
N LYS A 33 -13.83 6.84 7.81
CA LYS A 33 -12.67 6.82 8.70
C LYS A 33 -12.44 5.40 9.24
N PRO A 34 -11.21 4.86 9.16
CA PRO A 34 -10.89 3.55 9.72
C PRO A 34 -11.01 3.54 11.25
N ALA A 35 -11.24 2.35 11.81
CA ALA A 35 -11.23 2.16 13.26
C ALA A 35 -9.83 2.47 13.84
N PRO A 36 -9.71 2.82 15.14
CA PRO A 36 -8.42 3.13 15.74
C PRO A 36 -7.35 2.04 15.56
N ALA A 37 -7.73 0.77 15.67
CA ALA A 37 -6.81 -0.36 15.48
C ALA A 37 -6.34 -0.50 14.02
N GLU A 38 -7.24 -0.28 13.05
CA GLU A 38 -6.89 -0.27 11.61
C GLU A 38 -5.98 0.91 11.28
N ARG A 39 -6.19 2.06 11.94
CA ARG A 39 -5.33 3.23 11.78
C ARG A 39 -3.91 2.97 12.29
N GLU A 40 -3.75 2.37 13.47
CA GLU A 40 -2.43 2.01 13.99
C GLU A 40 -1.71 1.03 13.04
N ALA A 41 -2.43 0.06 12.50
CA ALA A 41 -1.90 -0.86 11.49
C ALA A 41 -1.45 -0.11 10.22
N LEU A 42 -2.27 0.82 9.73
CA LEU A 42 -1.95 1.64 8.57
C LEU A 42 -0.70 2.51 8.81
N ASP A 43 -0.59 3.14 9.98
CA ASP A 43 0.55 3.98 10.34
C ASP A 43 1.85 3.14 10.33
N LYS A 44 1.83 1.93 10.91
CA LYS A 44 2.98 0.99 10.85
C LYS A 44 3.35 0.58 9.42
N ALA A 45 2.36 0.33 8.56
CA ALA A 45 2.62 0.05 7.14
C ALA A 45 3.24 1.23 6.39
N LEU A 46 2.82 2.46 6.72
CA LEU A 46 3.35 3.68 6.11
C LEU A 46 4.80 3.94 6.52
N ASP A 47 5.13 3.71 7.79
CA ASP A 47 6.50 3.84 8.30
C ASP A 47 7.43 2.85 7.57
N GLU A 48 7.08 1.57 7.51
CA GLU A 48 7.90 0.56 6.83
C GLU A 48 7.99 0.81 5.31
N ALA A 49 6.91 1.30 4.68
CA ALA A 49 6.95 1.66 3.27
C ALA A 49 7.92 2.82 2.99
N THR A 50 7.98 3.79 3.89
CA THR A 50 8.91 4.93 3.79
C THR A 50 10.36 4.47 3.90
N ASP A 51 10.67 3.62 4.86
CA ASP A 51 11.98 2.97 5.00
C ASP A 51 12.36 2.17 3.75
N CYS A 52 11.42 1.43 3.18
CA CYS A 52 11.65 0.63 1.97
C CYS A 52 11.88 1.50 0.73
N ILE A 53 11.27 2.67 0.64
CA ILE A 53 11.55 3.64 -0.43
C ILE A 53 12.98 4.16 -0.31
N GLU A 54 13.46 4.45 0.90
CA GLU A 54 14.85 4.85 1.09
C GLU A 54 15.82 3.70 0.74
N LEU A 55 15.49 2.48 1.16
CA LEU A 55 16.24 1.27 0.83
C LEU A 55 16.29 1.00 -0.69
N LEU A 56 15.21 1.31 -1.40
CA LEU A 56 15.13 1.18 -2.86
C LEU A 56 16.19 2.03 -3.55
N PHE A 57 16.41 3.27 -3.08
CA PHE A 57 17.41 4.17 -3.66
C PHE A 57 18.85 3.82 -3.26
N LYS A 58 19.05 3.25 -2.06
CA LYS A 58 20.39 2.91 -1.57
C LYS A 58 20.89 1.54 -2.05
N GLU A 59 20.00 0.55 -2.08
CA GLU A 59 20.36 -0.87 -2.26
C GLU A 59 19.61 -1.56 -3.40
N GLY A 60 18.66 -0.87 -4.03
CA GLY A 60 17.97 -1.33 -5.23
C GLY A 60 16.65 -2.09 -4.97
N MET A 61 15.94 -2.36 -6.08
CA MET A 61 14.56 -2.85 -6.09
C MET A 61 14.36 -4.20 -5.40
N VAL A 62 15.27 -5.14 -5.60
CA VAL A 62 15.12 -6.51 -5.08
C VAL A 62 15.12 -6.50 -3.55
N LYS A 63 16.07 -5.78 -2.93
CA LYS A 63 16.17 -5.74 -1.46
C LYS A 63 14.99 -5.01 -0.83
N ALA A 64 14.61 -3.86 -1.39
CA ALA A 64 13.45 -3.09 -0.92
C ALA A 64 12.15 -3.88 -1.00
N THR A 65 11.90 -4.53 -2.15
CA THR A 65 10.67 -5.30 -2.37
C THR A 65 10.59 -6.53 -1.45
N ASN A 66 11.72 -7.21 -1.23
CA ASN A 66 11.77 -8.37 -0.32
C ASN A 66 11.49 -7.97 1.14
N ARG A 67 12.04 -6.83 1.58
CA ARG A 67 11.77 -6.29 2.92
C ARG A 67 10.28 -5.94 3.05
N LEU A 68 9.76 -5.10 2.14
CA LEU A 68 8.38 -4.64 2.19
C LEU A 68 7.36 -5.78 2.16
N ASN A 69 7.56 -6.79 1.32
CA ASN A 69 6.62 -7.91 1.18
C ASN A 69 6.70 -8.94 2.30
N SER A 70 7.76 -8.92 3.12
CA SER A 70 7.90 -9.80 4.28
C SER A 70 7.40 -9.18 5.59
N PHE A 71 7.20 -7.85 5.59
CA PHE A 71 6.61 -7.12 6.70
C PHE A 71 5.16 -7.56 6.98
N LYS A 72 4.84 -7.74 8.26
CA LYS A 72 3.51 -8.05 8.77
C LYS A 72 3.23 -7.21 10.00
N ILE A 73 1.99 -6.72 10.11
CA ILE A 73 1.46 -5.99 11.26
C ILE A 73 0.85 -6.99 12.24
#